data_AF-A0A381VBB1-F1
#
_entry.id   AF-A0A381VBB1-F1
#
_cell.length_a   1.000
_cell.length_b   1.000
_cell.length_c   1.000
_cell.angle_alpha   90.00
_cell.angle_beta   90.00
_cell.angle_gamma   90.00
#
_symmetry.space_group_name_H-M   'P 1'
#
loop_
_entity.id
_entity.type
_entity.pdbx_description
1 polymer ?
#
loop_
_entity_poly.entity_id
_entity_poly.type
_entity_poly.pdbx_seq_one_letter_code
_entity_poly.pdbx_strand_id
1 'polypeptide(L)'
;MDTVSIWELWGGVAVRFWPVWLAMLITYLLMRMYRKRLGVFGHLLDSAVGITGLMIVLFWLFTALFADIVSTFEPLEQFFRYRKKPPGIVEAESMIPMYFGSDNLGRDLFSRMVHGSRFVLMIAPAATLVAFVVGITLGLPAGYKGGRVDAILSFIANLI
;
A
#
# COMPACT_ATOMS: atom_id res chain seq x y z
N MET A 1 -11.87 -29.03 8.38
CA MET A 1 -11.83 -27.56 8.21
C MET A 1 -11.72 -27.36 6.73
N ASP A 2 -12.75 -26.78 6.13
CA ASP A 2 -12.83 -26.69 4.69
C ASP A 2 -11.90 -25.58 4.20
N THR A 3 -11.11 -25.90 3.19
CA THR A 3 -10.18 -24.98 2.54
C THR A 3 -10.68 -24.72 1.14
N VAL A 4 -10.75 -23.44 0.76
CA VAL A 4 -11.15 -23.07 -0.60
C VAL A 4 -10.06 -23.43 -1.62
N SER A 5 -10.49 -23.67 -2.86
CA SER A 5 -9.57 -23.87 -3.99
C SER A 5 -8.71 -22.63 -4.21
N ILE A 6 -7.52 -22.81 -4.80
CA ILE A 6 -6.62 -21.69 -5.16
C ILE A 6 -7.33 -20.67 -6.08
N TRP A 7 -8.20 -21.16 -6.98
CA TRP A 7 -8.95 -20.32 -7.90
C TRP A 7 -10.03 -19.50 -7.19
N GLU A 8 -10.70 -20.10 -6.20
CA GLU A 8 -11.69 -19.43 -5.36
C GLU A 8 -11.03 -18.43 -4.41
N LEU A 9 -9.83 -18.74 -3.93
CA LEU A 9 -9.03 -17.84 -3.09
C LEU A 9 -8.69 -16.57 -3.87
N TRP A 10 -8.01 -16.70 -5.01
CA TRP A 10 -7.61 -15.54 -5.82
C TRP A 10 -8.81 -14.84 -6.43
N GLY A 11 -9.83 -15.58 -6.88
CA GLY A 11 -11.08 -15.03 -7.37
C GLY A 11 -11.81 -14.22 -6.30
N GLY A 12 -11.90 -14.75 -5.08
CA GLY A 12 -12.50 -14.07 -3.94
C GLY A 12 -11.75 -12.80 -3.56
N VAL A 13 -10.41 -12.84 -3.51
CA VAL A 13 -9.58 -11.64 -3.30
C VAL A 13 -9.85 -10.61 -4.40
N ALA A 14 -9.80 -11.01 -5.67
CA ALA A 14 -10.01 -10.10 -6.80
C ALA A 14 -11.40 -9.43 -6.75
N VAL A 15 -12.44 -10.20 -6.41
CA VAL A 15 -13.81 -9.69 -6.25
C VAL A 15 -13.91 -8.73 -5.07
N ARG A 16 -13.24 -8.97 -3.94
CA ARG A 16 -13.24 -8.03 -2.79
C ARG A 16 -12.67 -6.66 -3.16
N PHE A 17 -11.70 -6.62 -4.06
CA PHE A 17 -11.13 -5.38 -4.58
C PHE A 17 -11.98 -4.68 -5.65
N TRP A 18 -13.22 -5.11 -5.93
CA TRP A 18 -14.08 -4.46 -6.92
C TRP A 18 -14.23 -2.93 -6.77
N PRO A 19 -14.35 -2.32 -5.56
CA PRO A 19 -14.47 -0.87 -5.44
C PRO A 19 -13.16 -0.17 -5.84
N VAL A 20 -12.03 -0.81 -5.54
CA VAL A 20 -10.69 -0.34 -5.89
C VAL A 20 -10.48 -0.38 -7.40
N TRP A 21 -10.80 -1.51 -8.05
CA TRP A 21 -10.68 -1.64 -9.50
C TRP A 21 -11.56 -0.62 -10.24
N LEU A 22 -12.81 -0.45 -9.77
CA LEU A 22 -13.74 0.52 -10.34
C LEU A 22 -13.22 1.95 -10.19
N ALA A 23 -12.77 2.35 -9.00
CA ALA A 23 -12.24 3.68 -8.75
C ALA A 23 -10.96 3.96 -9.55
N MET A 24 -10.07 2.97 -9.68
CA MET A 24 -8.87 3.06 -10.53
C MET A 24 -9.25 3.24 -12.00
N LEU A 25 -10.19 2.44 -12.52
CA LEU A 25 -10.65 2.53 -13.89
C LEU A 25 -11.27 3.90 -14.18
N ILE A 26 -12.16 4.38 -13.31
CA ILE A 26 -12.79 5.71 -13.43
C ILE A 26 -11.72 6.79 -13.43
N THR A 27 -10.79 6.76 -12.48
CA THR A 27 -9.71 7.75 -12.36
C THR A 27 -8.82 7.75 -13.59
N TYR A 28 -8.43 6.56 -14.08
CA TYR A 28 -7.63 6.41 -15.29
C TYR A 28 -8.35 6.95 -16.54
N LEU A 29 -9.64 6.64 -16.71
CA LEU A 29 -10.45 7.12 -17.82
C LEU A 29 -10.64 8.64 -17.78
N LEU A 30 -10.91 9.21 -16.59
CA LEU A 30 -10.99 10.65 -16.40
C LEU A 30 -9.65 11.32 -16.72
N MET A 31 -8.53 10.78 -16.23
CA MET A 31 -7.21 11.33 -16.50
C MET A 31 -6.88 11.28 -18.00
N ARG A 32 -7.28 10.21 -18.69
CA ARG A 32 -7.10 10.07 -20.14
C ARG A 32 -8.00 11.02 -20.94
N MET A 33 -9.24 11.21 -20.52
CA MET A 33 -10.20 12.13 -21.16
C MET A 33 -9.75 13.59 -21.02
N TYR A 34 -9.29 13.97 -19.82
CA TYR A 34 -8.84 15.33 -19.51
C TYR A 34 -7.33 15.53 -19.70
N ARG A 35 -6.64 14.61 -20.37
CA ARG A 35 -5.18 14.63 -20.55
C ARG A 35 -4.65 16.00 -21.03
N LYS A 36 -5.33 16.62 -22.00
CA LYS A 36 -4.95 17.94 -22.55
C LYS A 36 -5.11 19.10 -21.54
N ARG A 37 -5.97 18.94 -20.53
CA ARG A 37 -6.20 19.96 -19.47
C ARG A 37 -5.29 19.77 -18.26
N LEU A 38 -4.67 18.61 -18.09
CA LEU A 38 -3.87 18.25 -16.91
C LEU A 38 -2.42 18.78 -16.94
N GLY A 39 -2.02 19.49 -18.00
CA GLY A 39 -0.70 20.10 -18.12
C GLY A 39 0.43 19.08 -17.91
N VAL A 40 1.31 19.36 -16.95
CA VAL A 40 2.49 18.52 -16.63
C VAL A 40 2.10 17.08 -16.27
N PHE A 41 0.98 16.86 -15.57
CA PHE A 41 0.50 15.52 -15.22
C PHE A 41 0.02 14.73 -16.44
N GLY A 42 -0.36 15.40 -17.53
CA GLY A 42 -0.73 14.76 -18.78
C GLY A 42 0.43 14.04 -19.48
N HIS A 43 1.68 14.41 -19.17
CA HIS A 43 2.89 13.74 -19.67
C HIS A 43 3.20 12.43 -18.95
N LEU A 44 2.74 12.25 -17.70
CA LEU A 44 2.90 10.98 -16.99
C LEU A 44 2.18 9.84 -17.74
N LEU A 45 1.08 10.16 -18.41
CA LEU A 45 0.29 9.24 -19.23
C LEU A 45 0.94 8.92 -20.59
N ASP A 46 2.02 9.59 -20.99
CA ASP A 46 2.75 9.27 -22.23
C ASP A 46 3.75 8.12 -22.05
N SER A 47 4.18 7.87 -20.81
CA SER A 47 5.19 6.87 -20.51
C SER A 47 4.56 5.66 -19.83
N ALA A 48 4.94 4.45 -20.27
CA ALA A 48 4.51 3.21 -19.62
C ALA A 48 4.95 3.16 -18.14
N VAL A 49 6.12 3.72 -17.84
CA VAL A 49 6.68 3.80 -16.48
C VAL A 49 5.81 4.70 -15.59
N GLY A 50 5.46 5.89 -16.07
CA GLY A 50 4.61 6.84 -15.32
C GLY A 50 3.22 6.28 -15.04
N ILE A 51 2.59 5.64 -16.03
CA ILE A 51 1.29 4.96 -15.84
C ILE A 51 1.41 3.84 -14.80
N THR A 52 2.44 3.01 -14.89
CA THR A 52 2.63 1.89 -13.96
C THR A 52 2.79 2.39 -12.52
N GLY A 53 3.65 3.39 -12.30
CA GLY A 53 3.83 4.00 -10.97
C GLY A 53 2.55 4.63 -10.44
N LEU A 54 1.82 5.38 -11.27
CA LEU A 54 0.54 5.97 -10.91
C LEU A 54 -0.48 4.90 -10.51
N MET A 55 -0.59 3.80 -11.27
CA MET A 55 -1.54 2.73 -10.99
C MET A 55 -1.23 2.02 -9.67
N ILE A 56 0.05 1.80 -9.34
CA ILE A 56 0.45 1.23 -8.04
C ILE A 56 0.04 2.15 -6.89
N VAL A 57 0.31 3.45 -7.01
CA VAL A 57 -0.05 4.43 -5.97
C VAL A 57 -1.58 4.51 -5.82
N LEU A 58 -2.31 4.59 -6.93
CA LEU A 58 -3.78 4.63 -6.92
C LEU A 58 -4.38 3.35 -6.34
N PHE A 59 -3.81 2.17 -6.64
CA PHE A 59 -4.28 0.91 -6.07
C PHE A 59 -4.24 0.93 -4.55
N TRP A 60 -3.10 1.29 -3.95
CA TRP A 60 -2.97 1.35 -2.50
C TRP A 60 -3.78 2.49 -1.88
N LEU A 61 -3.87 3.64 -2.56
CA LEU A 61 -4.69 4.77 -2.12
C LEU A 61 -6.17 4.38 -2.02
N PHE A 62 -6.73 3.77 -3.07
CA PHE A 62 -8.11 3.33 -3.05
C PHE A 62 -8.33 2.13 -2.13
N THR A 63 -7.36 1.23 -1.98
CA THR A 63 -7.40 0.16 -0.98
C THR A 63 -7.54 0.72 0.43
N ALA A 64 -6.79 1.77 0.76
CA ALA A 64 -6.89 2.43 2.06
C ALA A 64 -8.24 3.15 2.24
N LEU A 65 -8.74 3.83 1.21
CA LEU A 65 -10.04 4.51 1.27
C LEU A 65 -11.18 3.50 1.48
N PHE A 66 -11.19 2.42 0.72
CA PHE A 66 -12.21 1.37 0.78
C PHE A 66 -11.86 0.22 1.72
N ALA A 67 -10.93 0.40 2.66
CA ALA A 67 -10.42 -0.69 3.50
C ALA A 67 -11.55 -1.42 4.26
N ASP A 68 -12.53 -0.68 4.79
CA ASP A 68 -13.67 -1.25 5.52
C ASP A 68 -14.59 -2.11 4.64
N ILE A 69 -14.64 -1.83 3.33
CA ILE A 69 -15.44 -2.58 2.35
C ILE A 69 -14.66 -3.80 1.84
N VAL A 70 -13.35 -3.64 1.65
CA VAL A 70 -12.46 -4.67 1.11
C VAL A 70 -12.14 -5.72 2.18
N SER A 71 -11.96 -5.33 3.44
CA SER A 71 -11.64 -6.25 4.55
C SER A 71 -12.78 -7.23 4.84
N THR A 72 -12.43 -8.45 5.21
CA THR A 72 -13.38 -9.51 5.57
C THR A 72 -13.72 -9.55 7.05
N PHE A 73 -12.75 -9.19 7.89
CA PHE A 73 -12.86 -9.23 9.35
C PHE A 73 -12.29 -7.94 9.94
N GLU A 74 -12.58 -7.68 11.21
CA GLU A 74 -11.91 -6.60 11.92
C GLU A 74 -10.40 -6.91 12.07
N PRO A 75 -9.50 -5.94 11.79
CA PRO A 75 -8.06 -6.20 11.72
C PRO A 75 -7.43 -6.61 13.08
N LEU A 76 -8.12 -6.35 14.19
CA LEU A 76 -7.67 -6.66 15.55
C LEU A 76 -8.42 -7.84 16.17
N GLU A 77 -9.45 -8.35 15.51
CA GLU A 77 -10.24 -9.48 15.96
C GLU A 77 -9.40 -10.76 15.96
N GLN A 78 -9.55 -11.56 17.02
CA GLN A 78 -8.69 -12.70 17.30
C GLN A 78 -9.51 -13.99 17.34
N PHE A 79 -9.28 -14.84 16.35
CA PHE A 79 -9.90 -16.15 16.28
C PHE A 79 -8.94 -17.20 16.85
N PHE A 80 -9.03 -17.49 18.16
CA PHE A 80 -8.08 -18.38 18.83
C PHE A 80 -7.97 -19.79 18.21
N ARG A 81 -9.07 -20.28 17.61
CA ARG A 81 -9.11 -21.58 16.91
C ARG A 81 -8.31 -21.59 15.60
N TYR A 82 -8.05 -20.41 15.07
CA TYR A 82 -7.42 -20.19 13.78
C TYR A 82 -6.00 -19.64 13.91
N ARG A 83 -5.25 -19.91 14.98
CA ARG A 83 -3.83 -19.48 15.04
C ARG A 83 -2.98 -20.21 13.99
N LYS A 84 -2.14 -19.46 13.27
CA LYS A 84 -1.19 -19.98 12.26
C LYS A 84 -1.85 -20.91 11.23
N LYS A 85 -3.03 -20.54 10.74
CA LYS A 85 -3.71 -21.34 9.72
C LYS A 85 -3.26 -20.92 8.32
N PRO A 86 -3.19 -21.86 7.38
CA PRO A 86 -2.79 -21.55 6.01
C PRO A 86 -3.83 -20.67 5.31
N PRO A 87 -3.44 -20.03 4.19
CA PRO A 87 -4.35 -19.32 3.31
C PRO A 87 -5.56 -20.16 2.88
N GLY A 88 -6.73 -19.53 2.80
CA GLY A 88 -7.97 -20.16 2.31
C GLY A 88 -8.74 -20.99 3.34
N ILE A 89 -8.36 -20.94 4.62
CA ILE A 89 -9.14 -21.56 5.69
C ILE A 89 -10.49 -20.84 5.85
N VAL A 90 -11.60 -21.58 5.86
CA VAL A 90 -12.92 -20.99 6.09
C VAL A 90 -13.19 -20.87 7.58
N GLU A 91 -13.54 -19.66 7.99
CA GLU A 91 -13.95 -19.34 9.36
C GLU A 91 -15.39 -19.88 9.56
N ALA A 92 -15.59 -20.69 10.61
CA ALA A 92 -16.74 -21.59 10.70
C ALA A 92 -18.06 -20.88 11.04
N GLU A 93 -17.98 -19.66 11.58
CA GLU A 93 -19.15 -18.89 12.00
C GLU A 93 -19.61 -17.94 10.89
N SER A 94 -18.69 -17.14 10.33
CA SER A 94 -18.99 -16.22 9.23
C SER A 94 -19.08 -16.91 7.87
N MET A 95 -18.55 -18.13 7.74
CA MET A 95 -18.38 -18.84 6.45
C MET A 95 -17.53 -18.05 5.44
N ILE A 96 -16.69 -17.12 5.91
CA ILE A 96 -15.80 -16.32 5.07
C ILE A 96 -14.40 -16.95 5.08
N PRO A 97 -13.75 -17.11 3.90
CA PRO A 97 -12.37 -17.58 3.83
C PRO A 97 -11.39 -16.51 4.32
N MET A 98 -10.47 -16.90 5.19
CA MET A 98 -9.27 -16.11 5.51
C MET A 98 -8.29 -16.21 4.33
N TYR A 99 -8.39 -15.27 3.39
CA TYR A 99 -7.70 -15.35 2.09
C TYR A 99 -6.18 -15.54 2.21
N PHE A 100 -5.52 -14.85 3.15
CA PHE A 100 -4.08 -14.97 3.39
C PHE A 100 -3.75 -15.79 4.64
N GLY A 101 -4.77 -16.41 5.25
CA GLY A 101 -4.62 -17.13 6.50
C GLY A 101 -4.48 -16.18 7.67
N SER A 102 -3.85 -16.68 8.73
CA SER A 102 -3.88 -16.01 10.02
C SER A 102 -2.53 -15.98 10.72
N ASP A 103 -2.35 -15.01 11.59
CA ASP A 103 -1.13 -14.83 12.37
C ASP A 103 -1.07 -15.73 13.63
N ASN A 104 -0.04 -15.50 14.45
CA ASN A 104 0.19 -16.22 15.72
C ASN A 104 -0.94 -16.05 16.75
N LEU A 105 -1.69 -14.95 16.64
CA LEU A 105 -2.80 -14.60 17.52
C LEU A 105 -4.14 -15.03 16.92
N GLY A 106 -4.16 -15.54 15.68
CA GLY A 106 -5.36 -15.95 14.98
C GLY A 106 -6.10 -14.79 14.32
N ARG A 107 -5.41 -13.68 14.04
CA ARG A 107 -5.95 -12.53 13.31
C ARG A 107 -5.83 -12.77 11.82
N ASP A 108 -6.82 -12.32 11.05
CA ASP A 108 -6.83 -12.42 9.59
C ASP A 108 -5.73 -11.54 8.96
N LEU A 109 -4.83 -12.16 8.20
CA LEU A 109 -3.71 -11.45 7.56
C LEU A 109 -4.18 -10.55 6.41
N PHE A 110 -5.24 -10.94 5.71
CA PHE A 110 -5.78 -10.17 4.60
C PHE A 110 -6.33 -8.82 5.06
N SER A 111 -7.21 -8.84 6.06
CA SER A 111 -7.79 -7.63 6.64
C SER A 111 -6.73 -6.73 7.28
N ARG A 112 -5.71 -7.32 7.93
CA ARG A 112 -4.58 -6.56 8.48
C ARG A 112 -3.73 -5.88 7.41
N MET A 113 -3.51 -6.52 6.27
CA MET A 113 -2.80 -5.89 5.15
C MET A 113 -3.63 -4.73 4.57
N VAL A 114 -4.93 -4.96 4.32
CA VAL A 114 -5.83 -3.94 3.77
C VAL A 114 -5.92 -2.72 4.68
N HIS A 115 -6.19 -2.90 5.98
CA HIS A 115 -6.21 -1.79 6.94
C HIS A 115 -4.82 -1.18 7.18
N GLY A 116 -3.77 -1.99 7.11
CA GLY A 116 -2.38 -1.54 7.20
C GLY A 116 -2.02 -0.51 6.14
N SER A 117 -2.65 -0.57 4.95
CA SER A 117 -2.44 0.42 3.89
C SER A 117 -2.76 1.86 4.32
N ARG A 118 -3.79 2.07 5.17
CA ARG A 118 -4.12 3.40 5.74
C ARG A 118 -2.96 3.97 6.54
N PHE A 119 -2.37 3.15 7.42
CA PHE A 119 -1.23 3.55 8.23
C PHE A 119 -0.01 3.86 7.39
N VAL A 120 0.31 3.02 6.40
CA VAL A 120 1.46 3.23 5.51
C VAL A 120 1.32 4.52 4.72
N LEU A 121 0.13 4.81 4.17
CA LEU A 121 -0.10 6.03 3.39
C LEU A 121 -0.09 7.31 4.23
N MET A 122 -0.33 7.23 5.54
CA MET A 122 -0.17 8.39 6.43
C MET A 122 1.29 8.59 6.85
N ILE A 123 1.96 7.51 7.25
CA ILE A 123 3.29 7.58 7.87
C ILE A 123 4.39 7.77 6.83
N ALA A 124 4.34 7.04 5.70
CA ALA A 124 5.43 7.06 4.73
C ALA A 124 5.67 8.46 4.14
N PRO A 125 4.65 9.22 3.67
CA PRO A 125 4.87 10.57 3.15
C PRO A 125 5.36 11.54 4.23
N ALA A 126 4.87 11.42 5.47
CA ALA A 126 5.32 12.24 6.58
C ALA A 126 6.81 11.99 6.89
N ALA A 127 7.22 10.72 6.94
CA ALA A 127 8.61 10.33 7.13
C ALA A 127 9.49 10.83 5.98
N THR A 128 9.04 10.71 4.73
CA THR A 128 9.76 11.24 3.56
C THR A 128 9.91 12.77 3.62
N LEU A 129 8.88 13.49 4.06
CA LEU A 129 8.95 14.95 4.20
C LEU A 129 9.99 15.35 5.25
N VAL A 130 9.99 14.69 6.40
CA VAL A 130 11.00 14.93 7.44
C VAL A 130 12.40 14.59 6.92
N ALA A 131 12.58 13.45 6.27
CA ALA A 131 13.84 13.05 5.67
C ALA A 131 14.31 14.07 4.61
N PHE A 132 13.40 14.63 3.82
CA PHE A 132 13.70 15.65 2.82
C PHE A 132 14.15 16.96 3.46
N VAL A 133 13.45 17.42 4.52
CA VAL A 133 13.82 18.64 5.26
C VAL A 133 15.20 18.48 5.89
N VAL A 134 15.45 17.36 6.57
CA VAL A 134 16.75 17.06 7.20
C VAL A 134 17.83 16.93 6.13
N GLY A 135 17.56 16.17 5.06
CA GLY A 135 18.48 15.94 3.96
C GLY A 135 18.89 17.22 3.23
N ILE A 136 17.96 18.14 2.96
CA ILE A 136 18.26 19.44 2.37
C ILE A 136 19.05 20.31 3.35
N THR A 137 18.62 20.37 4.61
CA THR A 137 19.25 21.23 5.62
C THR A 137 20.70 20.85 5.88
N LEU A 138 21.02 19.55 5.84
CA LEU A 138 22.38 19.04 6.02
C LEU A 138 23.17 18.98 4.71
N GLY A 139 22.52 18.59 3.61
CA GLY A 139 23.15 18.40 2.31
C GLY A 139 23.54 19.69 1.61
N LEU A 140 22.72 20.74 1.67
CA LEU A 140 23.03 22.02 1.02
C LEU A 140 24.29 22.69 1.59
N PRO A 141 24.47 22.81 2.93
CA PRO A 141 25.70 23.37 3.49
C PRO A 141 26.94 22.54 3.19
N ALA A 142 26.84 21.20 3.21
CA ALA A 142 27.92 20.30 2.84
C ALA A 142 28.39 20.55 1.39
N GLY A 143 27.43 20.57 0.45
CA GLY A 143 27.72 20.78 -0.97
C GLY A 143 28.18 22.21 -1.30
N TYR A 144 27.74 23.23 -0.55
CA TYR A 144 28.11 24.62 -0.83
C TYR A 144 29.47 25.03 -0.26
N LYS A 145 29.78 24.66 1.00
CA LYS A 145 31.05 25.06 1.64
C LYS A 145 32.21 24.12 1.31
N GLY A 146 31.93 22.86 1.01
CA GLY A 146 32.96 21.84 0.77
C GLY A 146 33.92 21.63 1.96
N GLY A 147 34.92 20.77 1.78
CA GLY A 147 36.00 20.56 2.74
C GLY A 147 35.60 19.77 3.99
N ARG A 148 35.98 20.24 5.19
CA ARG A 148 35.81 19.49 6.45
C ARG A 148 34.34 19.27 6.86
N VAL A 149 33.46 20.23 6.53
CA VAL A 149 32.02 20.13 6.86
C VAL A 149 31.35 19.05 6.01
N ASP A 150 31.70 18.97 4.74
CA ASP A 150 31.26 17.90 3.83
C ASP A 150 31.74 16.53 4.30
N ALA A 151 33.03 16.39 4.62
CA ALA A 151 33.59 15.12 5.08
C ALA A 151 32.90 14.58 6.35
N ILE A 152 32.58 15.43 7.33
CA ILE A 152 31.90 15.02 8.56
C ILE A 152 30.44 14.63 8.28
N LEU A 153 29.71 15.43 7.50
CA LEU A 153 28.30 15.18 7.20
C LEU A 153 28.12 13.92 6.34
N SER A 154 28.95 13.75 5.32
CA SER A 154 28.98 12.57 4.48
C SER A 154 29.39 11.31 5.27
N PHE A 155 30.31 11.42 6.24
CA PHE A 155 30.64 10.32 7.12
C PHE A 155 29.46 9.88 8.00
N ILE A 156 28.76 10.85 8.63
CA ILE A 156 27.59 10.55 9.47
C ILE A 156 26.46 9.93 8.64
N ALA A 157 26.22 10.45 7.43
CA ALA A 157 25.21 9.90 6.53
C ALA A 157 25.49 8.44 6.12
N ASN A 158 26.77 8.10 5.90
CA ASN A 158 27.19 6.74 5.55
C ASN A 158 27.27 5.78 6.75
N LEU A 159 27.20 6.29 7.99
CA LEU A 159 27.27 5.47 9.20
C LEU A 159 25.93 4.80 9.54
N ILE A 160 24.82 5.36 9.05
CA ILE A 160 23.46 4.78 9.13
C ILE A 160 23.30 3.72 8.04
#